data_AF-A0A9X9WD25-F1
#
_entry.id   AF-A0A9X9WD25-F1
#
_cell.length_a   1.000
_cell.length_b   1.000
_cell.length_c   1.000
_cell.angle_alpha   90.00
_cell.angle_beta   90.00
_cell.angle_gamma   90.00
#
_symmetry.space_group_name_H-M   'P 1'
#
loop_
_entity.id
_entity.type
_entity.pdbx_description
1 polymer ?
#
loop_
_entity_poly.entity_id
_entity_poly.type
_entity_poly.pdbx_seq_one_letter_code
_entity_poly.pdbx_strand_id
1 'polypeptide(L)' 'MQVVEDPQTGHFRLVTRDGETLAITRTRPAANDLVDLLAGAWEEAPAAAVARAWMRRGAAIIEPR' A
#
# COMPACT_ATOMS: atom_id res chain seq x y z
N MET A 1 -8.66 -2.51 0.91
CA MET A 1 -7.95 -3.52 1.73
C MET A 1 -8.89 -3.93 2.85
N GLN A 2 -8.84 -5.18 3.29
CA GLN A 2 -9.72 -5.67 4.35
C GLN A 2 -8.95 -6.56 5.34
N VAL A 3 -9.39 -6.60 6.60
CA VAL A 3 -8.85 -7.50 7.63
C VAL A 3 -9.81 -8.67 7.80
N VAL A 4 -9.33 -9.89 7.55
CA VAL A 4 -10.12 -11.13 7.65
C VAL A 4 -9.49 -12.06 8.67
N GLU A 5 -10.31 -12.59 9.56
CA GLU A 5 -9.88 -13.60 10.53
C GLU A 5 -9.80 -14.97 9.86
N ASP A 6 -8.73 -15.70 10.14
CA ASP A 6 -8.55 -17.09 9.73
C ASP A 6 -9.00 -18.00 10.89
N PRO A 7 -10.14 -18.69 10.76
CA PRO A 7 -10.69 -19.51 11.84
C PRO A 7 -9.84 -20.76 12.14
N GLN A 8 -8.93 -21.17 11.25
CA GLN A 8 -8.08 -22.34 11.50
C GLN A 8 -6.88 -21.99 12.40
N THR A 9 -6.37 -20.76 12.26
CA THR A 9 -5.14 -20.32 12.95
C THR A 9 -5.40 -19.29 14.03
N GLY A 10 -6.58 -18.66 14.07
CA GLY A 10 -6.89 -17.53 14.94
C GLY A 10 -6.13 -16.26 14.58
N HIS A 11 -5.46 -16.22 13.42
CA HIS A 11 -4.72 -15.06 12.94
C HIS A 11 -5.59 -14.12 12.10
N PHE A 12 -5.13 -12.90 11.91
CA PHE A 12 -5.77 -11.88 11.09
C PHE A 12 -4.92 -11.63 9.84
N ARG A 13 -5.57 -11.71 8.68
CA ARG A 13 -4.94 -11.51 7.38
C ARG A 13 -5.37 -10.18 6.79
N LEU A 14 -4.41 -9.43 6.25
CA LEU A 14 -4.70 -8.28 5.41
C LEU A 14 -4.82 -8.75 3.98
N VAL A 15 -5.98 -8.54 3.37
CA VAL A 15 -6.29 -9.00 2.02
C VAL A 15 -6.59 -7.82 1.10
N THR A 16 -6.06 -7.87 -0.12
CA THR A 16 -6.38 -6.93 -1.20
C THR A 16 -7.81 -7.13 -1.68
N ARG A 17 -8.28 -6.22 -2.55
CA ARG A 17 -9.58 -6.37 -3.21
C ARG A 17 -9.65 -7.63 -4.06
N ASP A 18 -8.53 -8.06 -4.61
CA ASP A 18 -8.41 -9.24 -5.47
C ASP A 18 -8.23 -10.54 -4.68
N GLY A 19 -8.23 -10.45 -3.34
CA GLY A 19 -8.12 -11.60 -2.44
C GLY A 19 -6.69 -12.03 -2.11
N GLU A 20 -5.67 -11.28 -2.53
CA GLU A 20 -4.27 -11.57 -2.20
C GLU A 20 -3.95 -11.21 -0.75
N THR A 21 -3.22 -12.08 -0.04
CA THR A 21 -2.78 -11.80 1.33
C THR A 21 -1.49 -11.00 1.32
N LEU A 22 -1.51 -9.81 1.90
CA LEU A 22 -0.34 -8.93 2.02
C LEU A 22 0.44 -9.16 3.33
N ALA A 23 -0.28 -9.49 4.41
CA ALA A 23 0.31 -9.70 5.73
C ALA A 23 -0.58 -10.56 6.62
N ILE A 24 0.03 -11.16 7.65
CA ILE A 24 -0.64 -11.98 8.66
C ILE A 24 -0.17 -11.50 10.04
N THR A 25 -1.11 -11.24 10.95
CA THR A 25 -0.84 -10.80 12.32
C THR A 25 -1.59 -11.68 13.33
N ARG A 26 -1.14 -11.67 14.59
CA ARG A 26 -1.78 -12.46 15.65
C ARG A 26 -2.99 -11.79 16.28
N THR A 27 -3.15 -10.48 16.11
CA THR A 27 -4.20 -9.71 16.79
C THR A 27 -4.84 -8.73 15.81
N ARG A 28 -6.15 -8.51 15.99
CA ARG A 28 -6.92 -7.56 15.17
C ARG A 28 -6.40 -6.13 15.27
N PRO A 29 -6.00 -5.59 16.45
CA PRO A 29 -5.39 -4.26 16.53
C PRO A 29 -4.13 -4.13 15.67
N ALA A 30 -3.20 -5.09 15.75
CA ALA A 30 -1.99 -5.07 14.94
C ALA A 30 -2.28 -5.16 13.43
N ALA A 31 -3.35 -5.86 13.03
CA ALA A 31 -3.78 -5.88 11.64
C ALA A 31 -4.27 -4.50 11.17
N ASN A 32 -5.05 -3.80 12.00
CA ASN A 32 -5.56 -2.46 11.69
C ASN A 32 -4.42 -1.44 11.61
N ASP A 33 -3.49 -1.45 12.57
CA ASP A 33 -2.32 -0.56 12.55
C ASP A 33 -1.51 -0.75 11.25
N LEU A 34 -1.40 -1.99 10.78
CA LEU A 34 -0.71 -2.31 9.52
C LEU A 34 -1.49 -1.82 8.30
N VAL A 35 -2.83 -1.84 8.32
CA VAL A 35 -3.66 -1.25 7.26
C VAL A 35 -3.42 0.25 7.18
N ASP A 36 -3.39 0.96 8.31
CA ASP A 36 -3.19 2.41 8.36
C ASP A 36 -1.79 2.79 7.85
N LEU A 37 -0.76 2.05 8.27
CA LEU A 37 0.62 2.23 7.77
C LEU A 37 0.71 2.01 6.26
N LEU A 38 0.08 0.93 5.75
CA LEU A 38 0.08 0.63 4.33
C LEU A 38 -0.72 1.64 3.52
N ALA A 39 -1.83 2.16 4.06
CA ALA A 39 -2.62 3.21 3.42
C ALA A 39 -1.78 4.49 3.25
N GLY A 40 -1.09 4.93 4.30
CA GLY A 40 -0.18 6.08 4.23
C GLY A 40 0.96 5.85 3.23
N ALA A 41 1.59 4.67 3.25
CA ALA A 41 2.63 4.32 2.29
C ALA A 41 2.10 4.28 0.84
N TRP A 42 0.85 3.87 0.62
CA TRP A 42 0.22 3.85 -0.71
C TRP A 42 -0.18 5.23 -1.23
N GLU A 43 -0.39 6.21 -0.35
CA GLU A 43 -0.60 7.60 -0.74
C GLU A 43 0.75 8.27 -1.07
N GLU A 44 1.79 7.96 -0.31
CA GLU A 44 3.13 8.52 -0.51
C GLU A 44 3.87 7.90 -1.70
N ALA A 45 3.71 6.60 -1.96
CA ALA A 45 4.39 5.89 -3.05
C ALA A 45 4.11 6.46 -4.46
N PRO A 46 2.85 6.73 -4.88
CA PRO A 46 2.57 7.34 -6.16
C PRO A 46 3.03 8.80 -6.19
N ALA A 47 2.91 9.57 -5.10
CA ALA A 47 3.42 10.93 -5.03
C ALA A 47 4.95 10.97 -5.21
N ALA A 48 5.68 10.06 -4.55
CA ALA A 48 7.12 9.91 -4.69
C ALA A 48 7.50 9.38 -6.08
N ALA A 49 6.73 8.45 -6.67
CA ALA A 49 6.96 7.94 -8.02
C ALA A 49 6.71 9.01 -9.09
N VAL A 50 5.67 9.82 -8.94
CA VAL A 50 5.36 10.99 -9.77
C VAL A 50 6.43 12.05 -9.61
N ALA A 51 6.83 12.41 -8.38
CA ALA A 51 7.92 13.35 -8.12
C ALA A 51 9.24 12.87 -8.76
N ARG A 52 9.59 11.58 -8.63
CA ARG A 52 10.77 10.99 -9.31
C ARG A 52 10.61 10.95 -10.83
N ALA A 53 9.41 10.77 -11.35
CA ALA A 53 9.14 10.83 -12.79
C ALA A 53 9.25 12.27 -13.31
N TRP A 54 8.79 13.25 -12.54
CA TRP A 54 8.91 14.68 -12.81
C TRP A 54 10.35 15.18 -12.70
N MET A 55 11.14 14.72 -11.74
CA MET A 55 12.58 15.02 -11.69
C MET A 55 13.32 14.42 -12.90
N ARG A 56 12.98 13.18 -13.29
CA ARG A 56 13.57 12.53 -14.47
C ARG A 56 13.14 13.16 -15.80
N ARG A 57 11.88 13.61 -15.92
CA ARG A 57 11.33 14.26 -17.12
C ARG A 57 11.53 15.78 -17.14
N GLY A 58 11.69 16.45 -16.00
CA GLY A 58 12.02 17.87 -15.91
C GLY A 58 13.42 18.21 -16.41
N ALA A 59 14.30 17.19 -16.54
CA ALA A 59 15.55 17.28 -17.28
C ALA A 59 15.37 17.16 -18.81
N ALA A 60 14.18 16.79 -19.29
CA ALA A 60 13.80 16.78 -20.69
C ALA A 60 12.75 17.88 -20.92
N ILE A 61 13.23 19.10 -21.15
CA ILE A 61 12.41 20.22 -21.61
C ILE A 61 11.58 19.72 -22.82
N ILE A 62 10.26 19.69 -22.65
CA ILE A 62 9.34 19.56 -23.77
C ILE A 62 9.43 20.89 -24.52
N GLU A 63 10.11 20.90 -25.67
CA GLU A 63 10.04 22.03 -26.58
C GLU A 63 8.59 22.19 -27.06
N PRO A 64 7.97 23.37 -26.85
CA PRO A 64 6.65 23.64 -27.41
C PRO A 64 6.80 23.82 -28.94
N ARG A 65 5.94 23.15 -29.69
CA ARG A 65 5.71 23.49 -31.10
C ARG A 65 4.82 24.71 -31.22
#